data_AF-A0A848U2E2-F1
#
_entry.id   AF-A0A848U2E2-F1
#
_cell.length_a   1.000
_cell.length_b   1.000
_cell.length_c   1.000
_cell.angle_alpha   90.00
_cell.angle_beta   90.00
_cell.angle_gamma   90.00
#
_symmetry.space_group_name_H-M   'P 1'
#
loop_
_entity.id
_entity.type
_entity.pdbx_description
1 polymer ?
#
loop_
_entity_poly.entity_id
_entity_poly.type
_entity_poly.pdbx_seq_one_letter_code
_entity_poly.pdbx_strand_id
1 'polypeptide(L)'
;MRPHFTKTALALMACSSMTPLLVHAADWNGSYSADGQCFCVGEIPASLRTSIVATPVGGQTVSQVCDRVGEGPGLSLSQGLFNYPVYADPQCGHGPFVPGIESPTADCAGSMDGRITGSGSCQARGPRWALDLAYKRPGRPAAAEPAETGEGDAQRITAAAQTTKNRTGLLDKPVVSSMSVEVPDDASANRKKTLKATVISSASTAGRTPAKVFPPENFTGKSVIIDGQRYLQARDDMLAYGGAAGSRIILDDQVFLRDDGSIDPADLYRSQPVIRKARPAERPVENDRPVAASDTARTDQSAGNARSLDSRQIDARATSRRIAAERKRLQERKAATVRAGKLADAEALKLEQQRRLQIQSANKAAAEAAQSASRSEQSEASNAQATDRQIAESDNEAQARQLANEKEFAQRKALADSLMHKEQRQQAVVEAARQVKPSSDTAADADSEQGAGGVNFMSALRLPAEVRASSRNFDYLEALPVSYDVGGTGMMLEGSGSSHSRFHYIGRIGVTGNYQELMAGGGYYLTPASADRFTVVLLAGVEYGNFELVDDTSPALAVDFNDTGIFLGASSRVVINSQFELKAGVGYSSFFEGDAMLFGGGYFHMTRQLDLVTRFEVGDNDLLGIGVRFYY
;
A
#
# COMPACT_ATOMS: atom_id res chain seq x y z
N MET A 1 -14.94 -48.17 24.40
CA MET A 1 -16.34 -48.03 23.91
C MET A 1 -16.39 -46.82 23.01
N ARG A 2 -16.74 -47.01 21.73
CA ARG A 2 -17.09 -45.91 20.80
C ARG A 2 -18.45 -45.33 21.18
N PRO A 3 -18.74 -44.10 20.74
CA PRO A 3 -20.01 -43.87 20.07
C PRO A 3 -19.85 -43.26 18.67
N HIS A 4 -20.74 -43.72 17.80
CA HIS A 4 -21.02 -43.26 16.44
C HIS A 4 -22.25 -42.32 16.45
N PHE A 5 -22.55 -41.74 15.27
CA PHE A 5 -23.77 -41.04 14.82
C PHE A 5 -23.78 -39.52 15.11
N THR A 6 -24.06 -38.59 14.17
CA THR A 6 -24.56 -38.60 12.76
C THR A 6 -24.36 -37.17 12.24
N LYS A 7 -23.62 -36.91 11.15
CA LYS A 7 -24.08 -36.79 9.74
C LYS A 7 -25.43 -36.07 9.54
N THR A 8 -25.39 -34.74 9.40
CA THR A 8 -26.18 -33.94 8.42
C THR A 8 -25.85 -32.45 8.57
N ALA A 9 -25.02 -31.91 7.67
CA ALA A 9 -25.02 -30.51 7.21
C ALA A 9 -23.90 -30.38 6.15
N LEU A 10 -24.15 -30.98 4.99
CA LEU A 10 -23.27 -30.92 3.82
C LEU A 10 -24.17 -30.51 2.65
N ALA A 11 -24.37 -29.21 2.46
CA ALA A 11 -24.94 -28.60 1.25
C ALA A 11 -24.91 -27.06 1.35
N LEU A 12 -23.73 -26.45 1.20
CA LEU A 12 -23.55 -25.06 0.72
C LEU A 12 -22.06 -24.75 0.40
N MET A 13 -21.33 -25.74 -0.13
CA MET A 13 -19.99 -25.58 -0.71
C MET A 13 -19.93 -26.28 -2.08
N ALA A 14 -20.80 -25.86 -3.00
CA ALA A 14 -20.81 -26.40 -4.35
C ALA A 14 -21.29 -25.35 -5.35
N CYS A 15 -20.59 -24.21 -5.42
CA CYS A 15 -20.57 -23.31 -6.58
C CYS A 15 -19.30 -22.45 -6.62
N SER A 16 -18.18 -22.92 -6.05
CA SER A 16 -16.85 -22.41 -6.36
C SER A 16 -16.31 -23.25 -7.50
N SER A 17 -16.84 -23.02 -8.70
CA SER A 17 -16.24 -23.52 -9.93
C SER A 17 -14.78 -23.10 -9.94
N MET A 18 -13.91 -24.10 -9.92
CA MET A 18 -12.48 -24.01 -10.03
C MET A 18 -12.09 -23.08 -11.17
N THR A 19 -11.76 -21.84 -10.85
CA THR A 19 -10.72 -21.15 -11.59
C THR A 19 -9.42 -21.90 -11.26
N PRO A 20 -8.66 -22.40 -12.26
CA PRO A 20 -7.32 -22.84 -11.98
C PRO A 20 -6.60 -21.64 -11.37
N LEU A 21 -6.10 -21.81 -10.15
CA LEU A 21 -5.12 -20.89 -9.58
C LEU A 21 -3.99 -20.81 -10.61
N LEU A 22 -3.94 -19.73 -11.37
CA LEU A 22 -2.74 -19.33 -12.08
C LEU A 22 -1.71 -19.07 -10.98
N VAL A 23 -0.91 -20.10 -10.71
CA VAL A 23 0.29 -20.03 -9.89
C VAL A 23 1.08 -18.85 -10.44
N HIS A 24 1.20 -17.83 -9.59
CA HIS A 24 1.82 -16.55 -9.88
C HIS A 24 3.30 -16.70 -10.25
N ALA A 25 3.88 -15.59 -10.70
CA ALA A 25 5.31 -15.38 -10.90
C ALA A 25 6.13 -16.25 -9.96
N ALA A 26 6.79 -17.26 -10.53
CA ALA A 26 7.63 -18.16 -9.76
C ALA A 26 8.73 -17.34 -9.06
N ASP A 27 9.09 -17.72 -7.83
CA ASP A 27 10.00 -17.02 -6.89
C ASP A 27 11.46 -16.82 -7.39
N TRP A 28 11.68 -16.70 -8.69
CA TRP A 28 12.98 -16.45 -9.28
C TRP A 28 13.39 -15.00 -9.10
N ASN A 29 14.61 -14.80 -8.59
CA ASN A 29 15.23 -13.49 -8.42
C ASN A 29 16.37 -13.35 -9.44
N GLY A 30 16.18 -12.48 -10.44
CA GLY A 30 17.17 -12.25 -11.49
C GLY A 30 16.53 -11.78 -12.78
N SER A 31 16.78 -12.51 -13.87
CA SER A 31 16.18 -12.23 -15.17
C SER A 31 15.74 -13.49 -15.88
N TYR A 32 14.92 -13.33 -16.92
CA TYR A 32 14.54 -14.42 -17.81
C TYR A 32 14.43 -13.92 -19.25
N SER A 33 14.58 -14.85 -20.19
CA SER A 33 14.47 -14.53 -21.61
C SER A 33 13.18 -15.03 -22.21
N ALA A 34 12.38 -14.11 -22.76
CA ALA A 34 11.16 -14.40 -23.49
C ALA A 34 11.12 -13.58 -24.78
N ASP A 35 10.64 -14.18 -25.87
CA ASP A 35 10.46 -13.52 -27.17
C ASP A 35 11.70 -12.76 -27.70
N GLY A 36 12.89 -13.30 -27.43
CA GLY A 36 14.16 -12.69 -27.83
C GLY A 36 14.55 -11.44 -27.06
N GLN A 37 13.86 -11.14 -25.94
CA GLN A 37 14.17 -10.04 -25.02
C GLN A 37 14.55 -10.58 -23.64
N CYS A 38 15.18 -9.72 -22.85
CA CYS A 38 15.56 -10.00 -21.47
C CYS A 38 14.73 -9.14 -20.53
N PHE A 39 14.09 -9.76 -19.55
CA PHE A 39 13.24 -9.11 -18.56
C PHE A 39 13.76 -9.35 -17.16
N CYS A 40 13.60 -8.38 -16.27
CA CYS A 40 13.95 -8.53 -14.86
C CYS A 40 12.75 -9.08 -14.08
N VAL A 41 12.99 -9.99 -13.14
CA VAL A 41 11.93 -10.59 -12.31
C VAL A 41 12.44 -10.83 -10.90
N GLY A 42 11.52 -10.71 -9.93
CA GLY A 42 11.82 -10.90 -8.52
C GLY A 42 12.67 -9.78 -7.92
N GLU A 43 13.16 -10.02 -6.71
CA GLU A 43 13.95 -9.04 -5.97
C GLU A 43 15.43 -9.18 -6.32
N ILE A 44 15.97 -8.16 -6.99
CA ILE A 44 17.39 -8.12 -7.33
C ILE A 44 18.18 -7.94 -6.03
N PRO A 45 19.25 -8.73 -5.78
CA PRO A 45 20.08 -8.58 -4.60
C PRO A 45 20.54 -7.13 -4.40
N ALA A 46 20.53 -6.63 -3.16
CA ALA A 46 20.89 -5.25 -2.84
C ALA A 46 22.27 -4.84 -3.39
N SER A 47 23.23 -5.78 -3.40
CA SER A 47 24.57 -5.60 -3.98
C SER A 47 24.56 -5.34 -5.48
N LEU A 48 23.56 -5.85 -6.21
CA LEU A 48 23.40 -5.64 -7.64
C LEU A 48 22.52 -4.43 -7.96
N ARG A 49 21.51 -4.15 -7.12
CA ARG A 49 20.55 -3.04 -7.33
C ARG A 49 21.24 -1.70 -7.55
N THR A 50 22.31 -1.42 -6.80
CA THR A 50 23.07 -0.17 -6.85
C THR A 50 24.19 -0.16 -7.89
N SER A 51 24.47 -1.29 -8.54
CA SER A 51 25.49 -1.36 -9.59
C SER A 51 25.09 -0.47 -10.76
N ILE A 52 26.02 0.35 -11.24
CA ILE A 52 25.78 1.28 -12.35
C ILE A 52 26.11 0.58 -13.67
N VAL A 53 25.17 0.63 -14.60
CA VAL A 53 25.29 0.12 -15.96
C VAL A 53 25.11 1.25 -16.97
N ALA A 54 25.76 1.15 -18.13
CA ALA A 54 25.63 2.14 -19.19
C ALA A 54 24.26 2.02 -19.88
N THR A 55 23.58 3.16 -20.04
CA THR A 55 22.30 3.26 -20.77
C THR A 55 22.36 4.42 -21.78
N PRO A 56 21.40 4.52 -22.73
CA PRO A 56 21.36 5.64 -23.68
C PRO A 56 21.26 7.03 -23.03
N VAL A 57 20.82 7.11 -21.76
CA VAL A 57 20.69 8.36 -21.00
C VAL A 57 21.80 8.56 -19.96
N GLY A 58 22.88 7.76 -20.03
CA GLY A 58 23.99 7.79 -19.08
C GLY A 58 24.04 6.56 -18.16
N GLY A 59 24.90 6.61 -17.14
CA GLY A 59 24.97 5.54 -16.15
C GLY A 59 23.71 5.51 -15.28
N GLN A 60 23.07 4.35 -15.15
CA GLN A 60 21.91 4.15 -14.27
C GLN A 60 22.11 2.91 -13.42
N THR A 61 21.42 2.86 -12.27
CA THR A 61 21.47 1.68 -11.41
C THR A 61 20.71 0.52 -12.06
N VAL A 62 21.10 -0.73 -11.79
CA VAL A 62 20.38 -1.92 -12.27
C VAL A 62 18.90 -1.85 -11.91
N SER A 63 18.54 -1.38 -10.72
CA SER A 63 17.14 -1.23 -10.32
C SER A 63 16.37 -0.31 -11.27
N GLN A 64 16.94 0.87 -11.61
CA GLN A 64 16.33 1.83 -12.53
C GLN A 64 16.19 1.29 -13.96
N VAL A 65 17.10 0.40 -14.38
CA VAL A 65 17.01 -0.27 -15.68
C VAL A 65 15.92 -1.32 -15.66
N CYS A 66 15.87 -2.16 -14.63
CA CYS A 66 14.86 -3.20 -14.48
C CYS A 66 13.44 -2.64 -14.35
N ASP A 67 13.27 -1.52 -13.64
CA ASP A 67 11.99 -0.80 -13.58
C ASP A 67 11.49 -0.34 -14.96
N ARG A 68 12.41 -0.02 -15.88
CA ARG A 68 12.08 0.41 -17.25
C ARG A 68 11.92 -0.73 -18.24
N VAL A 69 12.75 -1.77 -18.12
CA VAL A 69 12.63 -2.99 -18.93
C VAL A 69 11.32 -3.72 -18.59
N GLY A 70 10.94 -3.71 -17.31
CA GLY A 70 9.72 -4.33 -16.81
C GLY A 70 9.82 -5.83 -16.63
N GLU A 71 8.75 -6.41 -16.08
CA GLU A 71 8.64 -7.82 -15.72
C GLU A 71 8.38 -8.75 -16.91
N GLY A 72 8.09 -8.21 -18.10
CA GLY A 72 7.86 -8.99 -19.32
C GLY A 72 6.50 -9.72 -19.38
N PRO A 73 6.37 -10.76 -20.22
CA PRO A 73 5.10 -11.48 -20.45
C PRO A 73 4.65 -12.40 -19.30
N GLY A 74 5.51 -12.60 -18.29
CA GLY A 74 5.22 -13.38 -17.09
C GLY A 74 5.95 -14.72 -17.06
N LEU A 75 6.63 -14.97 -15.94
CA LEU A 75 7.36 -16.20 -15.66
C LEU A 75 6.48 -17.17 -14.85
N SER A 76 6.40 -18.43 -15.26
CA SER A 76 5.63 -19.46 -14.55
C SER A 76 6.44 -20.74 -14.42
N LEU A 77 6.28 -21.44 -13.29
CA LEU A 77 6.94 -22.72 -13.02
C LEU A 77 5.91 -23.85 -13.13
N SER A 78 6.11 -24.78 -14.06
CA SER A 78 5.27 -25.95 -14.26
C SER A 78 6.13 -27.20 -14.24
N GLN A 79 5.77 -28.18 -13.39
CA GLN A 79 6.50 -29.45 -13.26
C GLN A 79 8.00 -29.28 -12.92
N GLY A 80 8.34 -28.22 -12.18
CA GLY A 80 9.73 -27.91 -11.81
C GLY A 80 10.56 -27.27 -12.92
N LEU A 81 9.93 -26.93 -14.05
CA LEU A 81 10.56 -26.19 -15.15
C LEU A 81 9.85 -24.85 -15.36
N PHE A 82 10.64 -23.80 -15.53
CA PHE A 82 10.16 -22.50 -15.95
C PHE A 82 9.69 -22.57 -17.40
N ASN A 83 8.66 -21.79 -17.76
CA ASN A 83 8.22 -21.64 -19.13
C ASN A 83 9.24 -20.90 -20.03
N TYR A 84 10.20 -20.19 -19.42
CA TYR A 84 11.27 -19.46 -20.08
C TYR A 84 12.62 -19.71 -19.39
N PRO A 85 13.76 -19.62 -20.11
CA PRO A 85 15.09 -19.68 -19.51
C PRO A 85 15.28 -18.58 -18.47
N VAL A 86 15.70 -18.97 -17.26
CA VAL A 86 15.97 -18.04 -16.16
C VAL A 86 17.47 -17.94 -15.87
N TYR A 87 17.90 -16.76 -15.40
CA TYR A 87 19.30 -16.38 -15.16
C TYR A 87 19.42 -15.64 -13.83
N ALA A 88 20.50 -15.91 -13.07
CA ALA A 88 20.66 -15.35 -11.72
C ALA A 88 21.13 -13.88 -11.73
N ASP A 89 21.73 -13.44 -12.81
CA ASP A 89 22.05 -12.03 -13.03
C ASP A 89 20.84 -11.29 -13.63
N PRO A 90 20.83 -9.95 -13.61
CA PRO A 90 19.69 -9.18 -14.07
C PRO A 90 19.66 -8.99 -15.60
N GLN A 91 20.69 -9.44 -16.34
CA GLN A 91 20.79 -9.27 -17.80
C GLN A 91 21.01 -10.61 -18.54
N CYS A 92 20.21 -11.61 -18.25
CA CYS A 92 20.12 -12.88 -18.97
C CYS A 92 21.48 -13.53 -19.28
N GLY A 93 22.37 -13.57 -18.30
CA GLY A 93 23.71 -14.13 -18.38
C GLY A 93 24.82 -13.13 -18.73
N HIS A 94 24.52 -11.84 -18.87
CA HIS A 94 25.49 -10.79 -19.22
C HIS A 94 25.98 -9.97 -18.02
N GLY A 95 25.41 -10.20 -16.83
CA GLY A 95 25.77 -9.50 -15.60
C GLY A 95 25.03 -8.17 -15.40
N PRO A 96 25.36 -7.40 -14.35
CA PRO A 96 26.39 -7.67 -13.34
C PRO A 96 26.09 -8.91 -12.49
N PHE A 97 27.16 -9.60 -12.05
CA PHE A 97 27.08 -10.80 -11.21
C PHE A 97 27.33 -10.48 -9.75
N VAL A 98 26.69 -11.22 -8.84
CA VAL A 98 26.92 -11.07 -7.40
C VAL A 98 28.41 -11.32 -7.10
N PRO A 99 29.08 -10.48 -6.29
CA PRO A 99 30.47 -10.71 -5.91
C PRO A 99 30.68 -12.11 -5.35
N GLY A 100 31.73 -12.81 -5.82
CA GLY A 100 32.05 -14.18 -5.41
C GLY A 100 31.38 -15.28 -6.22
N ILE A 101 30.48 -14.96 -7.14
CA ILE A 101 29.99 -15.90 -8.15
C ILE A 101 30.83 -15.71 -9.41
N GLU A 102 31.54 -16.76 -9.84
CA GLU A 102 32.26 -16.73 -11.11
C GLU A 102 31.28 -16.45 -12.25
N SER A 103 31.70 -15.61 -13.22
CA SER A 103 30.88 -15.35 -14.39
C SER A 103 30.61 -16.68 -15.10
N PRO A 104 29.33 -17.07 -15.28
CA PRO A 104 29.01 -18.34 -15.87
C PRO A 104 29.60 -18.42 -17.27
N THR A 105 30.06 -19.62 -17.62
CA THR A 105 30.53 -19.93 -18.98
C THR A 105 29.43 -19.57 -19.98
N ALA A 106 29.79 -19.02 -21.14
CA ALA A 106 28.82 -18.55 -22.14
C ALA A 106 27.83 -19.65 -22.56
N ASP A 107 28.26 -20.90 -22.51
CA ASP A 107 27.49 -22.09 -22.90
C ASP A 107 26.46 -22.52 -21.84
N CYS A 108 26.61 -22.06 -20.60
CA CYS A 108 25.73 -22.44 -19.49
C CYS A 108 25.53 -21.29 -18.50
N ALA A 109 24.73 -20.30 -18.92
CA ALA A 109 24.46 -19.11 -18.12
C ALA A 109 23.05 -19.09 -17.51
N GLY A 110 22.11 -19.82 -18.12
CA GLY A 110 20.73 -19.93 -17.65
C GLY A 110 20.29 -21.37 -17.45
N SER A 111 19.07 -21.56 -16.99
CA SER A 111 18.45 -22.87 -16.87
C SER A 111 16.93 -22.80 -17.00
N MET A 112 16.31 -23.90 -17.42
CA MET A 112 14.85 -24.08 -17.30
C MET A 112 14.43 -24.61 -15.92
N ASP A 113 15.31 -25.19 -15.11
CA ASP A 113 14.97 -25.69 -13.76
C ASP A 113 15.46 -24.78 -12.62
N GLY A 114 16.05 -23.63 -12.95
CA GLY A 114 16.66 -22.70 -11.99
C GLY A 114 18.01 -23.15 -11.43
N ARG A 115 18.55 -24.30 -11.85
CA ARG A 115 19.87 -24.81 -11.45
C ARG A 115 20.87 -24.54 -12.56
N ILE A 116 21.84 -23.66 -12.29
CA ILE A 116 22.76 -23.11 -13.30
C ILE A 116 23.97 -24.03 -13.54
N THR A 117 24.33 -24.90 -12.59
CA THR A 117 25.53 -25.75 -12.67
C THR A 117 25.17 -27.22 -12.94
N GLY A 118 25.65 -27.74 -14.09
CA GLY A 118 25.61 -29.18 -14.40
C GLY A 118 24.21 -29.75 -14.63
N SER A 119 23.20 -28.91 -14.82
CA SER A 119 21.84 -29.34 -15.11
C SER A 119 21.71 -29.73 -16.60
N GLY A 120 20.92 -30.76 -16.90
CA GLY A 120 20.56 -31.10 -18.28
C GLY A 120 19.64 -30.07 -18.95
N SER A 121 19.18 -29.08 -18.19
CA SER A 121 18.30 -27.97 -18.58
C SER A 121 19.07 -26.67 -18.83
N CYS A 122 20.40 -26.72 -18.74
CA CYS A 122 21.34 -25.65 -19.01
C CYS A 122 21.01 -24.91 -20.33
N GLN A 123 20.98 -23.58 -20.25
CA GLN A 123 20.73 -22.68 -21.38
C GLN A 123 21.93 -21.76 -21.60
N ALA A 124 22.22 -21.50 -22.87
CA ALA A 124 23.22 -20.52 -23.25
C ALA A 124 22.80 -19.11 -22.81
N ARG A 125 23.75 -18.18 -22.87
CA ARG A 125 23.51 -16.76 -22.59
C ARG A 125 22.36 -16.21 -23.45
N GLY A 126 21.43 -15.50 -22.82
CA GLY A 126 20.25 -14.91 -23.47
C GLY A 126 20.55 -13.60 -24.20
N PRO A 127 19.49 -12.90 -24.66
CA PRO A 127 19.59 -11.56 -25.23
C PRO A 127 19.97 -10.54 -24.16
N ARG A 128 20.53 -9.39 -24.58
CA ARG A 128 20.72 -8.25 -23.68
C ARG A 128 19.41 -7.48 -23.52
N TRP A 129 19.37 -6.58 -22.53
CA TRP A 129 18.27 -5.63 -22.43
C TRP A 129 18.11 -4.83 -23.72
N ALA A 130 16.88 -4.73 -24.21
CA ALA A 130 16.53 -3.85 -25.32
C ALA A 130 16.41 -2.40 -24.82
N LEU A 131 17.54 -1.80 -24.39
CA LEU A 131 17.55 -0.45 -23.80
C LEU A 131 17.02 0.61 -24.78
N ASP A 132 17.23 0.46 -26.08
CA ASP A 132 16.67 1.39 -27.06
C ASP A 132 15.14 1.40 -27.04
N LEU A 133 14.51 0.25 -26.80
CA LEU A 133 13.06 0.13 -26.67
C LEU A 133 12.59 0.71 -25.33
N ALA A 134 13.26 0.34 -24.22
CA ALA A 134 12.91 0.77 -22.87
C ALA A 134 13.08 2.27 -22.63
N TYR A 135 13.99 2.93 -23.37
CA TYR A 135 14.28 4.36 -23.24
C TYR A 135 13.76 5.19 -24.42
N LYS A 136 13.06 4.56 -25.38
CA LYS A 136 12.37 5.31 -26.43
C LYS A 136 11.32 6.18 -25.75
N ARG A 137 11.53 7.51 -25.77
CA ARG A 137 10.47 8.45 -25.33
C ARG A 137 9.20 8.04 -26.06
N PRO A 138 8.06 7.83 -25.37
CA PRO A 138 6.80 7.67 -26.06
C PRO A 138 6.68 8.87 -26.97
N GLY A 139 6.65 8.61 -28.28
CA GLY A 139 6.59 9.67 -29.27
C GLY A 139 5.43 10.55 -28.87
N ARG A 140 5.70 11.84 -28.63
CA ARG A 140 4.66 12.85 -28.51
C ARG A 140 3.69 12.56 -29.66
N PRO A 141 2.41 12.25 -29.41
CA PRO A 141 1.49 11.93 -30.48
C PRO A 141 1.62 13.05 -31.50
N ALA A 142 1.98 12.68 -32.72
CA ALA A 142 2.14 13.64 -33.81
C ALA A 142 0.84 14.43 -33.85
N ALA A 143 0.93 15.72 -33.52
CA ALA A 143 -0.16 16.64 -33.83
C ALA A 143 -0.42 16.43 -35.31
N ALA A 144 -1.64 16.00 -35.65
CA ALA A 144 -2.03 15.72 -37.02
C ALA A 144 -1.56 16.89 -37.89
N GLU A 145 -0.65 16.59 -38.83
CA GLU A 145 -0.32 17.52 -39.90
C GLU A 145 -1.65 17.82 -40.62
N PRO A 146 -2.08 19.09 -40.70
CA PRO A 146 -3.18 19.43 -41.56
C PRO A 146 -2.73 19.19 -43.00
N ALA A 147 -3.52 18.39 -43.71
CA ALA A 147 -3.35 18.10 -45.12
C ALA A 147 -3.17 19.39 -45.93
N GLU A 148 -2.25 19.33 -46.88
CA GLU A 148 -1.96 20.38 -47.84
C GLU A 148 -3.22 20.86 -48.56
N THR A 149 -3.57 22.13 -48.38
CA THR A 149 -4.34 22.89 -49.37
C THR A 149 -3.78 24.29 -49.48
N GLY A 150 -3.28 24.63 -50.67
CA GLY A 150 -3.42 25.95 -51.28
C GLY A 150 -2.38 26.99 -50.92
N GLU A 151 -1.48 27.24 -51.86
CA GLU A 151 -0.72 28.49 -52.00
C GLU A 151 -1.65 29.71 -51.86
N GLY A 152 -1.28 30.64 -50.97
CA GLY A 152 -1.83 31.98 -51.00
C GLY A 152 -2.09 32.65 -49.66
N ASP A 153 -1.14 32.68 -48.71
CA ASP A 153 -1.19 33.67 -47.60
C ASP A 153 0.14 33.86 -46.85
N ALA A 154 1.29 33.75 -47.55
CA ALA A 154 2.62 33.90 -46.95
C ALA A 154 3.06 35.35 -46.65
N GLN A 155 2.20 36.35 -46.83
CA GLN A 155 2.53 37.77 -46.61
C GLN A 155 1.76 38.45 -45.47
N ARG A 156 0.85 37.76 -44.78
CA ARG A 156 0.12 38.34 -43.63
C ARG A 156 0.56 37.86 -42.24
N ILE A 157 1.31 36.76 -42.14
CA ILE A 157 1.74 36.21 -40.84
C ILE A 157 3.09 36.81 -40.37
N THR A 158 3.92 37.31 -41.27
CA THR A 158 5.20 37.99 -40.93
C THR A 158 5.04 39.39 -40.32
N ALA A 159 3.86 40.01 -40.43
CA ALA A 159 3.56 41.30 -39.80
C ALA A 159 3.07 41.19 -38.34
N ALA A 160 2.56 40.02 -37.91
CA ALA A 160 2.09 39.82 -36.53
C ALA A 160 3.20 39.32 -35.58
N ALA A 161 4.27 38.72 -36.11
CA ALA A 161 5.40 38.20 -35.33
C ALA A 161 6.47 39.26 -34.97
N GLN A 162 6.41 40.46 -35.56
CA GLN A 162 7.35 41.55 -35.26
C GLN A 162 6.83 42.50 -34.16
N THR A 163 5.52 42.52 -33.89
CA THR A 163 4.93 43.39 -32.86
C THR A 163 5.04 42.81 -31.44
N THR A 164 5.39 41.53 -31.30
CA THR A 164 5.54 40.86 -29.99
C THR A 164 6.99 40.83 -29.48
N LYS A 165 7.98 41.22 -30.31
CA LYS A 165 9.40 41.24 -29.94
C LYS A 165 9.85 42.50 -29.18
N ASN A 166 9.01 43.55 -29.14
CA ASN A 166 9.30 44.81 -28.46
C ASN A 166 8.63 44.96 -27.08
N ARG A 167 8.11 43.87 -26.48
CA ARG A 167 7.46 43.93 -25.15
C ARG A 167 8.04 42.99 -24.09
N THR A 168 9.19 42.37 -24.33
CA THR A 168 9.92 41.53 -23.37
C THR A 168 11.12 42.26 -22.77
N GLY A 169 10.89 43.46 -22.24
CA GLY A 169 11.90 44.26 -21.53
C GLY A 169 11.57 44.54 -20.06
N LEU A 170 10.63 43.81 -19.46
CA LEU A 170 10.14 44.13 -18.11
C LEU A 170 9.69 42.91 -17.28
N LEU A 171 10.42 41.80 -17.34
CA LEU A 171 10.21 40.63 -16.46
C LEU A 171 11.55 40.05 -16.02
N ASP A 172 12.36 40.87 -15.36
CA ASP A 172 13.53 40.43 -14.57
C ASP A 172 13.59 41.24 -13.27
N LYS A 173 12.52 41.17 -12.48
CA LYS A 173 12.54 41.60 -11.09
C LYS A 173 11.87 40.53 -10.22
N PRO A 174 12.50 40.06 -9.14
CA PRO A 174 11.87 39.12 -8.23
C PRO A 174 10.65 39.79 -7.59
N VAL A 175 9.51 39.10 -7.63
CA VAL A 175 8.32 39.50 -6.87
C VAL A 175 8.61 39.20 -5.41
N VAL A 176 8.95 40.26 -4.66
CA VAL A 176 9.06 40.23 -3.21
C VAL A 176 7.70 40.59 -2.62
N SER A 177 6.97 39.58 -2.15
CA SER A 177 5.77 39.83 -1.35
C SER A 177 6.17 39.98 0.12
N SER A 178 6.11 41.20 0.64
CA SER A 178 6.26 41.47 2.07
C SER A 178 4.88 41.52 2.73
N MET A 179 4.62 40.63 3.68
CA MET A 179 3.48 40.77 4.59
C MET A 179 3.98 41.31 5.93
N SER A 180 3.28 42.31 6.46
CA SER A 180 3.54 42.88 7.77
C SER A 180 2.40 42.43 8.68
N VAL A 181 2.73 41.79 9.80
CA VAL A 181 1.75 41.40 10.82
C VAL A 181 1.99 42.28 12.04
N GLU A 182 0.96 43.01 12.46
CA GLU A 182 0.96 43.76 13.72
C GLU A 182 0.52 42.82 14.85
N VAL A 183 1.36 42.70 15.87
CA VAL A 183 1.07 41.93 17.08
C VAL A 183 0.73 42.93 18.20
N PRO A 184 -0.35 42.74 18.98
CA PRO A 184 -0.62 43.56 20.15
C PRO A 184 0.30 43.14 21.30
N ASP A 185 1.04 44.08 21.88
CA ASP A 185 1.77 43.87 23.14
C ASP A 185 0.86 44.24 24.33
N ASP A 186 0.81 43.33 25.30
CA ASP A 186 0.27 43.61 26.63
C ASP A 186 1.21 44.53 27.42
N ALA A 187 0.61 45.56 28.02
CA ALA A 187 1.11 46.43 29.07
C ALA A 187 2.38 47.30 28.80
N SER A 188 2.11 48.61 28.66
CA SER A 188 2.98 49.72 29.09
C SER A 188 4.30 49.96 28.35
N ALA A 189 4.23 50.46 27.11
CA ALA A 189 5.01 51.62 26.63
C ALA A 189 4.71 51.90 25.14
N ASN A 190 4.59 53.18 24.79
CA ASN A 190 4.14 53.69 23.51
C ASN A 190 5.16 53.49 22.36
N ARG A 191 5.41 52.24 21.92
CA ARG A 191 6.16 51.95 20.69
C ARG A 191 5.55 50.76 19.93
N LYS A 192 4.96 51.04 18.76
CA LYS A 192 4.53 50.01 17.81
C LYS A 192 5.76 49.35 17.17
N LYS A 193 5.89 48.03 17.26
CA LYS A 193 6.96 47.26 16.60
C LYS A 193 6.36 46.43 15.47
N THR A 194 6.68 46.79 14.23
CA THR A 194 6.31 46.01 13.04
C THR A 194 7.40 44.98 12.73
N LEU A 195 7.04 43.70 12.67
CA LEU A 195 7.92 42.65 12.18
C LEU A 195 7.67 42.44 10.68
N LYS A 196 8.71 42.61 9.86
CA LYS A 196 8.68 42.32 8.43
C LYS A 196 9.30 40.94 8.20
N ALA A 197 8.51 40.01 7.68
CA ALA A 197 9.01 38.74 7.17
C ALA A 197 9.09 38.81 5.63
N THR A 198 10.22 38.41 5.07
CA THR A 198 10.45 38.32 3.62
C THR A 198 10.54 36.86 3.24
N VAL A 199 9.57 36.38 2.45
CA VAL A 199 9.56 35.01 1.93
C VAL A 199 10.12 35.05 0.50
N ILE A 200 11.18 34.30 0.24
CA ILE A 200 11.74 34.08 -1.10
C ILE A 200 11.38 32.64 -1.50
N SER A 201 10.52 32.47 -2.51
CA SER A 201 10.11 31.15 -2.99
C SER A 201 11.24 30.41 -3.70
N SER A 202 11.49 29.16 -3.30
CA SER A 202 12.62 28.29 -3.68
C SER A 202 12.62 27.75 -5.12
N ALA A 203 11.75 28.23 -6.00
CA ALA A 203 11.63 27.71 -7.37
C ALA A 203 12.72 28.22 -8.35
N SER A 204 13.62 29.11 -7.92
CA SER A 204 14.60 29.77 -8.79
C SER A 204 16.03 29.19 -8.73
N THR A 205 16.28 28.13 -7.95
CA THR A 205 17.63 27.54 -7.79
C THR A 205 17.93 26.29 -8.62
N ALA A 206 16.95 25.75 -9.35
CA ALA A 206 17.09 24.48 -10.10
C ALA A 206 18.01 24.52 -11.34
N GLY A 207 18.72 25.62 -11.60
CA GLY A 207 19.63 25.78 -12.74
C GLY A 207 21.06 26.21 -12.37
N ARG A 208 21.40 26.32 -11.08
CA ARG A 208 22.77 26.63 -10.69
C ARG A 208 23.59 25.35 -10.62
N THR A 209 24.42 25.10 -11.63
CA THR A 209 25.60 24.23 -11.46
C THR A 209 26.35 24.72 -10.21
N PRO A 210 26.57 23.85 -9.20
CA PRO A 210 27.38 24.24 -8.06
C PRO A 210 28.73 24.73 -8.59
N ALA A 211 29.23 25.83 -8.00
CA ALA A 211 30.56 26.33 -8.34
C ALA A 211 31.52 25.14 -8.30
N LYS A 212 32.35 25.00 -9.34
CA LYS A 212 33.32 23.92 -9.45
C LYS A 212 34.38 24.13 -8.36
N VAL A 213 34.06 23.72 -7.13
CA VAL A 213 35.01 23.70 -6.02
C VAL A 213 36.05 22.68 -6.44
N PHE A 214 37.32 23.06 -6.54
CA PHE A 214 38.38 22.07 -6.78
C PHE A 214 38.68 21.38 -5.45
N PRO A 215 39.00 20.07 -5.43
CA PRO A 215 39.47 19.44 -4.20
C PRO A 215 40.68 20.22 -3.66
N PRO A 216 40.85 20.29 -2.34
CA PRO A 216 41.97 21.02 -1.74
C PRO A 216 43.32 20.51 -2.26
N GLU A 217 44.28 21.41 -2.42
CA GLU A 217 45.62 21.07 -2.91
C GLU A 217 46.22 19.93 -2.07
N ASN A 218 46.72 18.88 -2.75
CA ASN A 218 47.31 17.66 -2.17
C ASN A 218 46.32 16.60 -1.64
N PHE A 219 45.04 16.66 -2.00
CA PHE A 219 44.12 15.54 -1.76
C PHE A 219 44.39 14.38 -2.71
N THR A 220 44.62 13.18 -2.17
CA THR A 220 44.87 11.95 -2.96
C THR A 220 43.83 10.85 -2.72
N GLY A 221 42.80 11.13 -1.93
CA GLY A 221 41.73 10.19 -1.62
C GLY A 221 40.63 10.12 -2.69
N LYS A 222 39.62 9.28 -2.44
CA LYS A 222 38.42 9.17 -3.29
C LYS A 222 37.46 10.35 -3.06
N SER A 223 36.78 10.80 -4.11
CA SER A 223 35.65 11.73 -4.00
C SER A 223 34.37 11.09 -4.53
N VAL A 224 33.25 11.25 -3.81
CA VAL A 224 31.93 10.75 -4.23
C VAL A 224 30.91 11.89 -4.22
N ILE A 225 29.85 11.78 -5.03
CA ILE A 225 28.75 12.76 -5.07
C ILE A 225 27.46 12.02 -4.72
N ILE A 226 26.78 12.45 -3.66
CA ILE A 226 25.50 11.89 -3.19
C ILE A 226 24.53 13.06 -3.01
N ASP A 227 23.34 12.96 -3.59
CA ASP A 227 22.31 14.00 -3.57
C ASP A 227 22.80 15.40 -4.02
N GLY A 228 23.70 15.41 -5.01
CA GLY A 228 24.32 16.64 -5.52
C GLY A 228 25.35 17.28 -4.58
N GLN A 229 25.63 16.67 -3.43
CA GLN A 229 26.68 17.08 -2.49
C GLN A 229 27.94 16.24 -2.69
N ARG A 230 29.10 16.88 -2.72
CA ARG A 230 30.39 16.19 -2.82
C ARG A 230 30.89 15.80 -1.43
N TYR A 231 31.44 14.60 -1.32
CA TYR A 231 32.12 14.09 -0.13
C TYR A 231 33.54 13.63 -0.51
N LEU A 232 34.50 13.90 0.38
CA LEU A 232 35.92 13.57 0.22
C LEU A 232 36.34 12.53 1.27
N GLN A 233 37.11 11.53 0.87
CA GLN A 233 37.59 10.47 1.76
C GLN A 233 38.48 11.04 2.88
N ALA A 234 38.15 10.72 4.13
CA ALA A 234 38.97 11.03 5.29
C ALA A 234 40.20 10.10 5.37
N ARG A 235 41.17 10.45 6.21
CA ARG A 235 42.33 9.61 6.51
C ARG A 235 41.92 8.26 7.17
N ASP A 236 42.70 7.21 6.90
CA ASP A 236 42.36 5.83 7.32
C ASP A 236 42.26 5.64 8.85
N ASP A 237 42.94 6.48 9.64
CA ASP A 237 42.93 6.47 11.11
C ASP A 237 41.78 7.28 11.73
N MET A 238 40.94 7.92 10.90
CA MET A 238 39.79 8.66 11.39
C MET A 238 38.71 7.72 11.91
N LEU A 239 38.41 7.82 13.20
CA LEU A 239 37.33 7.09 13.85
C LEU A 239 35.97 7.49 13.26
N ALA A 240 34.99 6.58 13.28
CA ALA A 240 33.65 6.81 12.72
C ALA A 240 32.88 8.03 13.30
N TYR A 241 33.38 8.59 14.41
CA TYR A 241 32.87 9.80 15.07
C TYR A 241 33.70 11.07 14.80
N GLY A 242 34.74 11.01 13.97
CA GLY A 242 35.50 12.17 13.51
C GLY A 242 34.68 13.09 12.60
N GLY A 243 35.01 14.39 12.59
CA GLY A 243 34.25 15.43 11.85
C GLY A 243 32.98 15.92 12.56
N ALA A 244 32.43 17.03 12.07
CA ALA A 244 31.20 17.62 12.62
C ALA A 244 29.97 16.71 12.44
N ALA A 245 29.02 16.78 13.37
CA ALA A 245 27.76 16.04 13.25
C ALA A 245 26.97 16.52 12.03
N GLY A 246 26.53 15.58 11.18
CA GLY A 246 25.76 15.89 9.96
C GLY A 246 26.58 16.26 8.73
N SER A 247 27.91 16.18 8.78
CA SER A 247 28.80 16.39 7.62
C SER A 247 29.58 15.13 7.21
N ARG A 248 29.26 13.95 7.75
CA ARG A 248 29.97 12.70 7.46
C ARG A 248 29.03 11.58 6.99
N ILE A 249 29.58 10.69 6.19
CA ILE A 249 28.97 9.42 5.78
C ILE A 249 30.02 8.30 5.85
N ILE A 250 29.58 7.05 5.97
CA ILE A 250 30.45 5.88 5.97
C ILE A 250 30.08 5.04 4.74
N LEU A 251 31.06 4.78 3.88
CA LEU A 251 30.91 3.94 2.68
C LEU A 251 32.05 2.92 2.68
N ASP A 252 31.74 1.63 2.58
CA ASP A 252 32.72 0.54 2.57
C ASP A 252 33.74 0.61 3.73
N ASP A 253 33.25 0.85 4.95
CA ASP A 253 34.06 1.06 6.17
C ASP A 253 35.04 2.25 6.10
N GLN A 254 34.91 3.13 5.11
CA GLN A 254 35.69 4.36 4.96
C GLN A 254 34.82 5.58 5.30
N VAL A 255 35.38 6.53 6.05
CA VAL A 255 34.70 7.79 6.39
C VAL A 255 34.86 8.79 5.24
N PHE A 256 33.77 9.43 4.82
CA PHE A 256 33.78 10.53 3.87
C PHE A 256 33.18 11.79 4.50
N LEU A 257 33.81 12.94 4.26
CA LEU A 257 33.44 14.25 4.82
C LEU A 257 32.86 15.14 3.72
N ARG A 258 31.76 15.83 4.02
CA ARG A 258 31.04 16.71 3.09
C ARG A 258 31.88 17.92 2.75
N ASP A 259 32.07 18.16 1.46
CA ASP A 259 32.87 19.26 0.94
C ASP A 259 32.05 20.56 0.81
N ASP A 260 31.72 21.12 1.97
CA ASP A 260 31.05 22.40 2.12
C ASP A 260 32.02 23.54 2.51
N GLY A 261 33.33 23.30 2.40
CA GLY A 261 34.38 24.23 2.79
C GLY A 261 34.70 24.26 4.29
N SER A 262 34.01 23.46 5.12
CA SER A 262 34.27 23.37 6.57
C SER A 262 35.26 22.27 6.97
N ILE A 263 35.72 21.44 6.02
CA ILE A 263 36.62 20.31 6.30
C ILE A 263 38.00 20.81 6.72
N ASP A 264 38.54 20.31 7.84
CA ASP A 264 39.96 20.49 8.18
C ASP A 264 40.83 19.71 7.16
N PRO A 265 41.74 20.37 6.42
CA PRO A 265 42.60 19.68 5.46
C PRO A 265 43.50 18.57 6.05
N ALA A 266 43.68 18.52 7.37
CA ALA A 266 44.38 17.45 8.10
C ALA A 266 43.56 16.16 8.24
N ASP A 267 42.23 16.27 8.11
CA ASP A 267 41.31 15.14 8.22
C ASP A 267 41.13 14.38 6.90
N LEU A 268 41.56 14.99 5.79
CA LEU A 268 41.50 14.39 4.47
C LEU A 268 42.65 13.43 4.20
N TYR A 269 42.36 12.41 3.39
CA TYR A 269 43.35 11.44 2.96
C TYR A 269 44.51 12.09 2.18
N ARG A 270 45.74 11.89 2.66
CA ARG A 270 46.99 12.31 2.00
C ARG A 270 47.98 11.17 2.01
N SER A 271 48.46 10.75 0.84
CA SER A 271 49.58 9.81 0.76
C SER A 271 50.87 10.51 1.22
N GLN A 272 51.41 10.14 2.39
CA GLN A 272 52.74 10.62 2.79
C GLN A 272 53.82 10.02 1.85
N PRO A 273 54.82 10.81 1.41
CA PRO A 273 55.98 10.26 0.72
C PRO A 273 56.79 9.43 1.71
N VAL A 274 56.83 8.11 1.52
CA VAL A 274 57.57 7.17 2.37
C VAL A 274 59.08 7.39 2.19
N ILE A 275 59.71 8.13 3.11
CA ILE A 275 61.18 8.17 3.22
C ILE A 275 61.62 6.93 3.99
N ARG A 276 62.05 5.88 3.26
CA ARG A 276 62.65 4.68 3.86
C ARG A 276 64.08 4.98 4.35
N LYS A 277 64.30 4.98 5.67
CA LYS A 277 65.62 4.77 6.28
C LYS A 277 65.75 3.31 6.71
N ALA A 278 66.83 2.66 6.28
CA ALA A 278 67.14 1.25 6.55
C ALA A 278 68.18 1.10 7.66
N ARG A 279 68.00 0.11 8.57
CA ARG A 279 68.98 -0.78 9.25
C ARG A 279 68.46 -1.34 10.59
N PRO A 280 69.09 -2.37 11.23
CA PRO A 280 69.42 -3.73 10.77
C PRO A 280 68.92 -4.81 11.78
N ALA A 281 69.16 -6.08 11.43
CA ALA A 281 68.71 -7.31 12.10
C ALA A 281 69.41 -7.66 13.44
N GLU A 282 68.69 -8.38 14.33
CA GLU A 282 69.26 -9.19 15.43
C GLU A 282 68.41 -10.43 15.78
N ARG A 283 69.06 -11.39 16.46
CA ARG A 283 68.92 -12.88 16.46
C ARG A 283 67.87 -13.49 17.44
N PRO A 284 67.57 -14.80 17.35
CA PRO A 284 66.67 -15.52 18.27
C PRO A 284 67.39 -16.20 19.46
N VAL A 285 66.70 -16.36 20.60
CA VAL A 285 67.14 -17.13 21.77
C VAL A 285 66.01 -18.03 22.30
N GLU A 286 66.45 -19.24 22.62
CA GLU A 286 65.86 -20.48 23.13
C GLU A 286 65.57 -20.46 24.65
N ASN A 287 64.64 -21.30 25.17
CA ASN A 287 64.79 -21.95 26.50
C ASN A 287 63.73 -23.02 26.84
N ASP A 288 64.25 -24.07 27.48
CA ASP A 288 63.65 -25.30 28.04
C ASP A 288 63.10 -25.19 29.48
N ARG A 289 62.17 -26.11 29.87
CA ARG A 289 62.29 -27.11 31.00
C ARG A 289 60.95 -27.60 31.62
N PRO A 290 60.87 -28.87 32.08
CA PRO A 290 59.85 -29.39 33.03
C PRO A 290 60.43 -29.93 34.37
N VAL A 291 59.59 -30.14 35.41
CA VAL A 291 59.99 -30.65 36.75
C VAL A 291 59.12 -31.85 37.19
N ALA A 292 59.77 -32.77 37.90
CA ALA A 292 59.38 -34.13 38.28
C ALA A 292 58.80 -34.30 39.71
N ALA A 293 58.40 -35.54 40.00
CA ALA A 293 57.76 -36.09 41.20
C ALA A 293 58.68 -36.33 42.41
N SER A 294 58.09 -36.57 43.59
CA SER A 294 58.68 -37.39 44.68
C SER A 294 57.65 -37.82 45.74
N ASP A 295 58.02 -38.86 46.47
CA ASP A 295 57.20 -39.89 47.13
C ASP A 295 57.50 -39.99 48.65
N THR A 296 56.64 -40.71 49.41
CA THR A 296 56.83 -41.39 50.73
C THR A 296 56.88 -40.64 52.10
N ALA A 297 56.02 -41.06 53.07
CA ALA A 297 56.39 -41.75 54.34
C ALA A 297 55.20 -41.94 55.36
N ARG A 298 55.25 -43.06 56.10
CA ARG A 298 54.37 -43.61 57.19
C ARG A 298 54.24 -42.68 58.43
N THR A 299 53.30 -42.80 59.40
CA THR A 299 52.99 -43.94 60.31
C THR A 299 51.79 -43.62 61.25
N ASP A 300 51.09 -44.67 61.72
CA ASP A 300 50.30 -44.83 62.97
C ASP A 300 49.16 -43.89 63.37
N GLN A 301 47.91 -44.40 63.32
CA GLN A 301 46.91 -44.35 64.41
C GLN A 301 45.65 -45.16 64.04
N SER A 302 45.68 -46.46 64.37
CA SER A 302 44.53 -47.36 64.34
C SER A 302 44.12 -47.66 65.79
N ALA A 303 42.99 -47.10 66.24
CA ALA A 303 42.17 -47.62 67.37
C ALA A 303 40.94 -46.75 67.75
N GLY A 304 40.68 -45.61 67.09
CA GLY A 304 39.57 -44.71 67.46
C GLY A 304 38.32 -44.72 66.56
N ASN A 305 38.40 -45.28 65.35
CA ASN A 305 37.43 -44.98 64.28
C ASN A 305 36.25 -45.96 64.13
N ALA A 306 36.18 -47.03 64.93
CA ALA A 306 35.07 -48.00 64.81
C ALA A 306 33.76 -47.52 65.47
N ARG A 307 33.81 -46.62 66.47
CA ARG A 307 32.60 -46.08 67.13
C ARG A 307 32.02 -44.82 66.49
N SER A 308 32.73 -44.18 65.55
CA SER A 308 32.26 -42.95 64.88
C SER A 308 31.56 -43.20 63.53
N LEU A 309 31.65 -44.42 62.99
CA LEU A 309 30.98 -44.82 61.75
C LEU A 309 29.51 -45.23 62.00
N ASP A 310 29.22 -45.90 63.11
CA ASP A 310 27.84 -46.28 63.47
C ASP A 310 26.95 -45.07 63.79
N SER A 311 27.48 -44.06 64.50
CA SER A 311 26.72 -42.82 64.77
C SER A 311 26.44 -42.04 63.49
N ARG A 312 27.40 -41.94 62.56
CA ARG A 312 27.20 -41.28 61.25
C ARG A 312 26.21 -42.03 60.35
N GLN A 313 26.15 -43.37 60.42
CA GLN A 313 25.15 -44.14 59.67
C GLN A 313 23.73 -43.98 60.22
N ILE A 314 23.58 -43.83 61.54
CA ILE A 314 22.27 -43.58 62.17
C ILE A 314 21.73 -42.20 61.77
N ASP A 315 22.58 -41.17 61.75
CA ASP A 315 22.19 -39.81 61.34
C ASP A 315 21.84 -39.71 59.84
N ALA A 316 22.56 -40.43 58.98
CA ALA A 316 22.27 -40.48 57.54
C ALA A 316 20.90 -41.14 57.24
N ARG A 317 20.53 -42.19 57.99
CA ARG A 317 19.22 -42.85 57.86
C ARG A 317 18.09 -41.98 58.40
N ALA A 318 18.30 -41.27 59.50
CA ALA A 318 17.32 -40.31 60.04
C ALA A 318 17.07 -39.16 59.06
N THR A 319 18.13 -38.64 58.43
CA THR A 319 18.06 -37.56 57.43
C THR A 319 17.35 -38.02 56.17
N SER A 320 17.65 -39.22 55.67
CA SER A 320 16.98 -39.80 54.50
C SER A 320 15.48 -40.01 54.72
N ARG A 321 15.06 -40.41 55.94
CA ARG A 321 13.64 -40.54 56.29
C ARG A 321 12.92 -39.18 56.33
N ARG A 322 13.59 -38.13 56.83
CA ARG A 322 13.05 -36.75 56.79
C ARG A 322 12.84 -36.27 55.36
N ILE A 323 13.84 -36.45 54.48
CA ILE A 323 13.74 -36.04 53.07
C ILE A 323 12.63 -36.82 52.35
N ALA A 324 12.48 -38.11 52.60
CA ALA A 324 11.42 -38.92 52.01
C ALA A 324 10.02 -38.46 52.48
N ALA A 325 9.86 -38.15 53.76
CA ALA A 325 8.59 -37.64 54.30
C ALA A 325 8.24 -36.26 53.73
N GLU A 326 9.23 -35.39 53.55
CA GLU A 326 9.03 -34.05 52.97
C GLU A 326 8.68 -34.12 51.47
N ARG A 327 9.35 -34.99 50.71
CA ARG A 327 8.99 -35.26 49.31
C ARG A 327 7.55 -35.77 49.17
N LYS A 328 7.12 -36.66 50.07
CA LYS A 328 5.74 -37.16 50.09
C LYS A 328 4.74 -36.03 50.35
N ARG A 329 5.01 -35.16 51.32
CA ARG A 329 4.17 -33.97 51.60
C ARG A 329 4.09 -33.00 50.42
N LEU A 330 5.19 -32.78 49.72
CA LEU A 330 5.20 -31.93 48.52
C LEU A 330 4.41 -32.54 47.37
N GLN A 331 4.48 -33.86 47.16
CA GLN A 331 3.68 -34.55 46.17
C GLN A 331 2.17 -34.48 46.50
N GLU A 332 1.80 -34.69 47.76
CA GLU A 332 0.41 -34.57 48.21
C GLU A 332 -0.13 -33.14 48.03
N ARG A 333 0.68 -32.12 48.34
CA ARG A 333 0.33 -30.70 48.08
C ARG A 333 0.12 -30.42 46.60
N LYS A 334 1.02 -30.90 45.72
CA LYS A 334 0.87 -30.74 44.26
C LYS A 334 -0.37 -31.45 43.73
N ALA A 335 -0.66 -32.65 44.23
CA ALA A 335 -1.87 -33.38 43.85
C ALA A 335 -3.15 -32.66 44.31
N ALA A 336 -3.12 -32.02 45.49
CA ALA A 336 -4.25 -31.24 46.00
C ALA A 336 -4.51 -29.97 45.17
N THR A 337 -3.48 -29.22 44.78
CA THR A 337 -3.66 -28.03 43.90
C THR A 337 -4.17 -28.41 42.51
N VAL A 338 -3.69 -29.51 41.92
CA VAL A 338 -4.21 -29.97 40.62
C VAL A 338 -5.67 -30.38 40.72
N ARG A 339 -6.10 -31.00 41.83
CA ARG A 339 -7.52 -31.34 42.05
C ARG A 339 -8.38 -30.10 42.25
N ALA A 340 -7.88 -29.10 42.99
CA ALA A 340 -8.58 -27.84 43.19
C ALA A 340 -8.75 -27.07 41.87
N GLY A 341 -7.72 -27.01 41.02
CA GLY A 341 -7.80 -26.39 39.69
C GLY A 341 -8.84 -27.06 38.81
N LYS A 342 -8.85 -28.40 38.74
CA LYS A 342 -9.85 -29.15 37.95
C LYS A 342 -11.30 -28.92 38.40
N LEU A 343 -11.53 -28.66 39.70
CA LEU A 343 -12.87 -28.35 40.22
C LEU A 343 -13.29 -26.93 39.82
N ALA A 344 -12.38 -25.96 39.89
CA ALA A 344 -12.63 -24.59 39.46
C ALA A 344 -12.91 -24.51 37.95
N ASP A 345 -12.14 -25.22 37.13
CA ASP A 345 -12.34 -25.28 35.68
C ASP A 345 -13.70 -25.90 35.30
N ALA A 346 -14.12 -26.94 36.04
CA ALA A 346 -15.41 -27.59 35.82
C ALA A 346 -16.60 -26.71 36.23
N GLU A 347 -16.44 -25.86 37.24
CA GLU A 347 -17.45 -24.89 37.66
C GLU A 347 -17.55 -23.71 36.68
N ALA A 348 -16.41 -23.18 36.22
CA ALA A 348 -16.35 -22.15 35.18
C ALA A 348 -17.03 -22.62 33.88
N LEU A 349 -16.77 -23.87 33.46
CA LEU A 349 -17.41 -24.43 32.27
C LEU A 349 -18.94 -24.54 32.42
N LYS A 350 -19.43 -24.89 33.62
CA LYS A 350 -20.88 -24.93 33.88
C LYS A 350 -21.51 -23.55 33.83
N LEU A 351 -20.84 -22.54 34.39
CA LEU A 351 -21.32 -21.16 34.37
C LEU A 351 -21.38 -20.63 32.92
N GLU A 352 -20.37 -20.91 32.11
CA GLU A 352 -20.36 -20.50 30.70
C GLU A 352 -21.45 -21.21 29.89
N GLN A 353 -21.68 -22.51 30.13
CA GLN A 353 -22.80 -23.23 29.50
C GLN A 353 -24.16 -22.60 29.86
N GLN A 354 -24.36 -22.20 31.12
CA GLN A 354 -25.57 -21.49 31.52
C GLN A 354 -25.72 -20.13 30.82
N ARG A 355 -24.63 -19.37 30.70
CA ARG A 355 -24.63 -18.08 30.02
C ARG A 355 -24.95 -18.22 28.53
N ARG A 356 -24.39 -19.23 27.86
CA ARG A 356 -24.73 -19.53 26.44
C ARG A 356 -26.20 -19.87 26.26
N LEU A 357 -26.79 -20.65 27.17
CA LEU A 357 -28.22 -20.96 27.13
C LEU A 357 -29.09 -19.71 27.33
N GLN A 358 -28.69 -18.81 28.22
CA GLN A 358 -29.40 -17.53 28.42
C GLN A 358 -29.34 -16.64 27.17
N ILE A 359 -28.17 -16.48 26.56
CA ILE A 359 -28.01 -15.69 25.32
C ILE A 359 -28.84 -16.31 24.19
N GLN A 360 -28.80 -17.63 24.01
CA GLN A 360 -29.64 -18.30 23.01
C GLN A 360 -31.15 -18.08 23.24
N SER A 361 -31.58 -18.06 24.50
CA SER A 361 -32.99 -17.78 24.83
C SER A 361 -33.38 -16.33 24.56
N ALA A 362 -32.49 -15.37 24.82
CA ALA A 362 -32.70 -13.95 24.56
C ALA A 362 -32.75 -13.66 23.06
N ASN A 363 -31.81 -14.21 22.28
CA ASN A 363 -31.77 -14.02 20.82
C ASN A 363 -32.99 -14.63 20.15
N LYS A 364 -33.48 -15.77 20.64
CA LYS A 364 -34.73 -16.37 20.16
C LYS A 364 -35.93 -15.46 20.44
N ALA A 365 -36.03 -14.89 21.64
CA ALA A 365 -37.12 -13.97 21.98
C ALA A 365 -37.08 -12.68 21.15
N ALA A 366 -35.87 -12.14 20.89
CA ALA A 366 -35.68 -10.96 20.04
C ALA A 366 -36.07 -11.24 18.58
N ALA A 367 -35.69 -12.40 18.04
CA ALA A 367 -36.08 -12.80 16.68
C ALA A 367 -37.61 -12.97 16.54
N GLU A 368 -38.27 -13.54 17.54
CA GLU A 368 -39.74 -13.66 17.55
C GLU A 368 -40.42 -12.28 17.64
N ALA A 369 -39.86 -11.35 18.42
CA ALA A 369 -40.35 -9.97 18.49
C ALA A 369 -40.18 -9.23 17.16
N ALA A 370 -39.01 -9.33 16.51
CA ALA A 370 -38.75 -8.70 15.21
C ALA A 370 -39.67 -9.25 14.11
N GLN A 371 -39.93 -10.55 14.09
CA GLN A 371 -40.89 -11.16 13.16
C GLN A 371 -42.33 -10.67 13.40
N SER A 372 -42.71 -10.42 14.65
CA SER A 372 -44.03 -9.88 14.98
C SER A 372 -44.17 -8.42 14.53
N ALA A 373 -43.14 -7.60 14.69
CA ALA A 373 -43.13 -6.20 14.25
C ALA A 373 -43.22 -6.07 12.72
N SER A 374 -42.40 -6.84 12.00
CA SER A 374 -42.39 -6.81 10.53
C SER A 374 -43.71 -7.34 9.91
N ARG A 375 -44.42 -8.27 10.57
CA ARG A 375 -45.78 -8.66 10.17
C ARG A 375 -46.81 -7.54 10.33
N SER A 376 -46.69 -6.74 11.40
CA SER A 376 -47.57 -5.59 11.62
C SER A 376 -47.35 -4.51 10.55
N GLU A 377 -46.08 -4.17 10.28
CA GLU A 377 -45.71 -3.17 9.25
C GLU A 377 -46.14 -3.59 7.84
N GLN A 378 -45.97 -4.87 7.48
CA GLN A 378 -46.45 -5.38 6.19
C GLN A 378 -47.98 -5.29 6.07
N SER A 379 -48.72 -5.48 7.17
CA SER A 379 -50.18 -5.33 7.17
C SER A 379 -50.61 -3.86 6.98
N GLU A 380 -49.88 -2.92 7.56
CA GLU A 380 -50.15 -1.48 7.44
C GLU A 380 -49.81 -0.97 6.03
N ALA A 381 -48.67 -1.37 5.48
CA ALA A 381 -48.26 -1.02 4.12
C ALA A 381 -49.21 -1.60 3.05
N SER A 382 -49.68 -2.84 3.25
CA SER A 382 -50.69 -3.47 2.42
C SER A 382 -52.00 -2.68 2.41
N ASN A 383 -52.45 -2.20 3.58
CA ASN A 383 -53.67 -1.40 3.68
C ASN A 383 -53.52 -0.02 3.03
N ALA A 384 -52.38 0.64 3.19
CA ALA A 384 -52.11 1.94 2.56
C ALA A 384 -52.11 1.85 1.03
N GLN A 385 -51.47 0.82 0.45
CA GLN A 385 -51.45 0.60 -1.00
C GLN A 385 -52.84 0.30 -1.58
N ALA A 386 -53.72 -0.36 -0.81
CA ALA A 386 -55.09 -0.61 -1.23
C ALA A 386 -55.91 0.70 -1.30
N THR A 387 -55.67 1.64 -0.37
CA THR A 387 -56.32 2.96 -0.36
C THR A 387 -55.82 3.84 -1.51
N ASP A 388 -54.52 3.89 -1.77
CA ASP A 388 -53.96 4.72 -2.86
C ASP A 388 -54.41 4.25 -4.25
N ARG A 389 -54.58 2.93 -4.46
CA ARG A 389 -55.14 2.41 -5.72
C ARG A 389 -56.58 2.86 -5.95
N GLN A 390 -57.41 2.91 -4.90
CA GLN A 390 -58.80 3.38 -5.03
C GLN A 390 -58.87 4.86 -5.38
N ILE A 391 -57.97 5.68 -4.82
CA ILE A 391 -57.90 7.12 -5.13
C ILE A 391 -57.45 7.32 -6.58
N ALA A 392 -56.40 6.63 -7.02
CA ALA A 392 -55.88 6.75 -8.38
C ALA A 392 -56.87 6.30 -9.48
N GLU A 393 -57.70 5.29 -9.21
CA GLU A 393 -58.77 4.87 -10.13
C GLU A 393 -59.86 5.95 -10.25
N SER A 394 -60.20 6.64 -9.15
CA SER A 394 -61.19 7.73 -9.18
C SER A 394 -60.71 8.98 -9.92
N ASP A 395 -59.42 9.33 -9.81
CA ASP A 395 -58.84 10.49 -10.48
C ASP A 395 -58.70 10.29 -12.00
N ASN A 396 -58.39 9.06 -12.43
CA ASN A 396 -58.33 8.71 -13.85
C ASN A 396 -59.70 8.78 -14.52
N GLU A 397 -60.78 8.40 -13.84
CA GLU A 397 -62.13 8.49 -14.39
C GLU A 397 -62.59 9.95 -14.53
N ALA A 398 -62.18 10.82 -13.61
CA ALA A 398 -62.45 12.26 -13.67
C ALA A 398 -61.70 12.96 -14.82
N GLN A 399 -60.42 12.64 -15.02
CA GLN A 399 -59.62 13.19 -16.13
C GLN A 399 -60.13 12.73 -17.50
N ALA A 400 -60.56 11.47 -17.64
CA ALA A 400 -61.12 10.96 -18.89
C ALA A 400 -62.39 11.72 -19.32
N ARG A 401 -63.23 12.10 -18.36
CA ARG A 401 -64.45 12.90 -18.62
C ARG A 401 -64.12 14.35 -19.02
N GLN A 402 -63.07 14.96 -18.46
CA GLN A 402 -62.63 16.30 -18.86
C GLN A 402 -62.10 16.33 -20.30
N LEU A 403 -61.26 15.36 -20.67
CA LEU A 403 -60.70 15.22 -22.02
C LEU A 403 -61.77 14.95 -23.09
N ALA A 404 -62.86 14.25 -22.74
CA ALA A 404 -63.99 14.04 -23.64
C ALA A 404 -64.75 15.34 -23.94
N ASN A 405 -65.01 16.15 -22.91
CA ASN A 405 -65.72 17.43 -23.04
C ASN A 405 -64.90 18.46 -23.84
N GLU A 406 -63.58 18.48 -23.67
CA GLU A 406 -62.69 19.41 -24.39
C GLU A 406 -62.62 19.09 -25.88
N LYS A 407 -62.60 17.79 -26.24
CA LYS A 407 -62.65 17.35 -27.65
C LYS A 407 -63.96 17.72 -28.35
N GLU A 408 -65.09 17.63 -27.64
CA GLU A 408 -66.39 18.00 -28.20
C GLU A 408 -66.47 19.52 -28.45
N PHE A 409 -65.92 20.34 -27.55
CA PHE A 409 -65.86 21.79 -27.73
C PHE A 409 -64.97 22.19 -28.93
N ALA A 410 -63.81 21.55 -29.08
CA ALA A 410 -62.89 21.80 -30.19
C ALA A 410 -63.52 21.46 -31.56
N GLN A 411 -64.27 20.35 -31.66
CA GLN A 411 -64.95 19.98 -32.90
C GLN A 411 -66.06 20.97 -33.29
N ARG A 412 -66.84 21.46 -32.31
CA ARG A 412 -67.88 22.46 -32.58
C ARG A 412 -67.30 23.79 -33.08
N LYS A 413 -66.16 24.22 -32.54
CA LYS A 413 -65.46 25.43 -32.97
C LYS A 413 -64.91 25.31 -34.40
N ALA A 414 -64.28 24.18 -34.73
CA ALA A 414 -63.76 23.93 -36.08
C ALA A 414 -64.87 23.90 -37.16
N LEU A 415 -66.06 23.41 -36.81
CA LEU A 415 -67.21 23.40 -37.73
C LEU A 415 -67.76 24.82 -37.99
N ALA A 416 -67.75 25.68 -36.98
CA ALA A 416 -68.18 27.09 -37.10
C ALA A 416 -67.21 27.91 -37.97
N ASP A 417 -65.90 27.72 -37.78
CA ASP A 417 -64.86 28.42 -38.57
C ASP A 417 -64.87 27.97 -40.05
N SER A 418 -65.23 26.72 -40.33
CA SER A 418 -65.35 26.20 -41.71
C SER A 418 -66.52 26.80 -42.50
N LEU A 419 -67.56 27.30 -41.83
CA LEU A 419 -68.74 27.88 -42.51
C LEU A 419 -68.53 29.35 -42.89
N MET A 420 -67.66 30.07 -42.19
CA MET A 420 -67.38 31.50 -42.44
C MET A 420 -66.36 31.77 -43.56
N HIS A 421 -65.57 30.77 -43.98
CA HIS A 421 -64.50 30.95 -44.98
C HIS A 421 -64.85 30.49 -46.40
N LYS A 422 -66.12 30.19 -46.69
CA LYS A 422 -66.57 29.76 -48.03
C LYS A 422 -66.94 30.89 -49.00
N GLU A 423 -66.95 32.16 -48.57
CA GLU A 423 -67.38 33.30 -49.40
C GLU A 423 -66.26 34.27 -49.83
N GLN A 424 -65.00 34.10 -49.39
CA GLN A 424 -63.91 35.06 -49.69
C GLN A 424 -62.72 34.50 -50.48
N ARG A 425 -62.84 33.30 -51.08
CA ARG A 425 -61.76 32.65 -51.85
C ARG A 425 -62.03 32.53 -53.35
N GLN A 426 -62.61 33.58 -53.96
CA GLN A 426 -62.72 33.71 -55.42
C GLN A 426 -61.98 34.92 -56.02
N GLN A 427 -61.18 35.66 -55.24
CA GLN A 427 -60.34 36.75 -55.75
C GLN A 427 -58.98 36.77 -55.04
N ALA A 428 -58.06 35.91 -55.46
CA ALA A 428 -56.59 36.06 -55.30
C ALA A 428 -55.89 34.78 -55.82
N VAL A 429 -55.83 34.59 -57.14
CA VAL A 429 -55.11 33.48 -57.81
C VAL A 429 -54.01 33.99 -58.74
N VAL A 430 -53.55 35.22 -58.57
CA VAL A 430 -52.33 35.71 -59.20
C VAL A 430 -51.54 36.40 -58.10
N GLU A 431 -50.23 36.12 -58.02
CA GLU A 431 -49.27 36.77 -57.12
C GLU A 431 -48.99 36.08 -55.77
N ALA A 432 -48.42 34.87 -55.82
CA ALA A 432 -47.42 34.40 -54.85
C ALA A 432 -46.75 33.10 -55.33
N ALA A 433 -46.12 33.14 -56.51
CA ALA A 433 -45.20 32.11 -56.94
C ALA A 433 -43.76 32.62 -56.75
N ARG A 434 -43.14 32.29 -55.61
CA ARG A 434 -41.69 32.01 -55.51
C ARG A 434 -41.27 31.72 -54.06
N GLN A 435 -40.53 30.62 -53.92
CA GLN A 435 -39.80 30.17 -52.72
C GLN A 435 -40.74 29.59 -51.64
N VAL A 436 -40.69 28.33 -51.23
CA VAL A 436 -39.60 27.37 -51.06
C VAL A 436 -40.21 25.98 -51.24
N LYS A 437 -39.58 25.09 -52.02
CA LYS A 437 -39.92 23.66 -52.00
C LYS A 437 -39.04 22.92 -50.98
N PRO A 438 -39.61 21.91 -50.31
CA PRO A 438 -38.99 21.14 -49.24
C PRO A 438 -38.27 19.90 -49.80
N SER A 439 -37.52 19.19 -48.95
CA SER A 439 -37.32 17.76 -49.16
C SER A 439 -37.56 17.02 -47.86
N SER A 440 -38.48 16.07 -48.00
CA SER A 440 -38.98 15.09 -47.06
C SER A 440 -38.14 13.82 -47.09
N ASP A 441 -38.31 13.03 -46.05
CA ASP A 441 -37.86 11.65 -45.89
C ASP A 441 -38.15 10.74 -47.10
N THR A 442 -37.28 9.75 -47.32
CA THR A 442 -37.71 8.40 -47.72
C THR A 442 -36.71 7.36 -47.21
N ALA A 443 -37.25 6.27 -46.70
CA ALA A 443 -36.58 5.21 -45.98
C ALA A 443 -36.03 4.09 -46.90
N ALA A 444 -35.13 3.30 -46.29
CA ALA A 444 -34.79 1.89 -46.55
C ALA A 444 -33.98 1.54 -47.82
N ASP A 445 -32.71 1.16 -47.62
CA ASP A 445 -32.28 -0.22 -47.89
C ASP A 445 -30.94 -0.52 -47.19
N ALA A 446 -30.76 -1.80 -46.85
CA ALA A 446 -29.66 -2.36 -46.06
C ALA A 446 -28.33 -2.42 -46.82
N ASP A 447 -27.22 -2.12 -46.15
CA ASP A 447 -26.11 -3.06 -45.88
C ASP A 447 -24.86 -2.34 -45.35
N SER A 448 -24.10 -3.11 -44.55
CA SER A 448 -22.67 -2.93 -44.22
C SER A 448 -22.25 -1.83 -43.24
N GLU A 449 -22.05 -2.28 -42.00
CA GLU A 449 -20.88 -2.01 -41.15
C GLU A 449 -20.34 -0.57 -41.09
N GLN A 450 -20.82 0.20 -40.10
CA GLN A 450 -20.02 1.29 -39.54
C GLN A 450 -20.28 1.46 -38.04
N GLY A 451 -19.31 0.98 -37.27
CA GLY A 451 -18.69 1.74 -36.19
C GLY A 451 -19.62 2.42 -35.21
N ALA A 452 -20.27 1.63 -34.35
CA ALA A 452 -20.65 2.12 -33.04
C ALA A 452 -19.36 2.59 -32.34
N GLY A 453 -19.18 3.91 -32.27
CA GLY A 453 -18.21 4.59 -31.41
C GLY A 453 -18.54 4.37 -29.94
N GLY A 454 -18.55 3.10 -29.51
CA GLY A 454 -18.53 2.73 -28.12
C GLY A 454 -17.22 3.22 -27.56
N VAL A 455 -17.27 4.34 -26.83
CA VAL A 455 -16.18 4.78 -25.98
C VAL A 455 -15.93 3.62 -25.02
N ASN A 456 -14.91 2.82 -25.33
CA ASN A 456 -14.62 1.61 -24.57
C ASN A 456 -14.29 2.07 -23.16
N PHE A 457 -15.20 1.85 -22.20
CA PHE A 457 -15.11 2.36 -20.82
C PHE A 457 -13.76 2.03 -20.18
N MET A 458 -13.17 0.91 -20.58
CA MET A 458 -11.83 0.47 -20.19
C MET A 458 -10.72 1.45 -20.61
N SER A 459 -10.83 2.11 -21.77
CA SER A 459 -9.85 3.10 -22.25
C SER A 459 -9.86 4.39 -21.42
N ALA A 460 -11.00 4.77 -20.82
CA ALA A 460 -11.09 5.92 -19.92
C ALA A 460 -10.43 5.64 -18.55
N LEU A 461 -10.22 4.36 -18.23
CA LEU A 461 -9.57 3.90 -17.02
C LEU A 461 -8.05 3.76 -17.16
N ARG A 462 -7.45 4.23 -18.27
CA ARG A 462 -6.01 4.21 -18.50
C ARG A 462 -5.38 5.57 -18.17
N LEU A 463 -4.30 5.56 -17.38
CA LEU A 463 -3.56 6.77 -17.05
C LEU A 463 -2.61 7.17 -18.20
N PRO A 464 -2.43 8.47 -18.45
CA PRO A 464 -1.24 8.96 -19.12
C PRO A 464 -0.01 8.47 -18.34
N ALA A 465 1.07 8.11 -19.05
CA ALA A 465 2.30 7.56 -18.45
C ALA A 465 2.97 8.46 -17.37
N GLU A 466 2.52 9.71 -17.26
CA GLU A 466 3.00 10.72 -16.32
C GLU A 466 2.23 10.77 -15.00
N VAL A 467 1.05 10.12 -14.93
CA VAL A 467 0.22 10.09 -13.72
C VAL A 467 0.63 8.90 -12.86
N ARG A 468 0.91 9.17 -11.58
CA ARG A 468 1.30 8.17 -10.59
C ARG A 468 0.29 7.02 -10.57
N ALA A 469 0.76 5.80 -10.81
CA ALA A 469 0.01 4.58 -10.49
C ALA A 469 0.00 4.36 -8.96
N SER A 470 -0.64 5.29 -8.22
CA SER A 470 -0.88 5.22 -6.76
C SER A 470 -1.49 3.88 -6.35
N SER A 471 -2.28 3.30 -7.26
CA SER A 471 -2.97 2.02 -7.13
C SER A 471 -2.10 0.82 -6.72
N ARG A 472 -0.76 0.93 -6.80
CA ARG A 472 0.17 -0.15 -6.45
C ARG A 472 0.85 -0.01 -5.10
N ASN A 473 0.77 1.15 -4.44
CA ASN A 473 1.46 1.36 -3.18
C ASN A 473 0.56 0.93 -2.02
N PHE A 474 0.75 -0.31 -1.56
CA PHE A 474 0.12 -0.84 -0.34
C PHE A 474 1.03 -0.70 0.89
N ASP A 475 2.18 -0.04 0.74
CA ASP A 475 3.12 0.28 1.83
C ASP A 475 2.80 1.66 2.41
N TYR A 476 2.13 1.70 3.56
CA TYR A 476 1.76 2.97 4.19
C TYR A 476 1.59 2.86 5.70
N LEU A 477 1.66 4.02 6.36
CA LEU A 477 1.23 4.27 7.72
C LEU A 477 0.17 5.37 7.72
N GLU A 478 -0.99 5.10 8.28
CA GLU A 478 -2.12 6.01 8.34
C GLU A 478 -2.46 6.31 9.80
N ALA A 479 -2.79 7.56 10.09
CA ALA A 479 -3.24 8.00 11.39
C ALA A 479 -4.50 8.86 11.22
N LEU A 480 -5.59 8.47 11.87
CA LEU A 480 -6.85 9.20 11.82
C LEU A 480 -7.38 9.46 13.23
N PRO A 481 -7.72 10.71 13.56
CA PRO A 481 -8.73 10.99 14.57
C PRO A 481 -10.05 10.35 14.13
N VAL A 482 -10.65 9.59 15.03
CA VAL A 482 -11.88 8.84 14.78
C VAL A 482 -12.90 9.16 15.85
N SER A 483 -14.16 9.18 15.46
CA SER A 483 -15.28 9.21 16.39
C SER A 483 -16.07 7.93 16.14
N TYR A 484 -16.18 7.10 17.16
CA TYR A 484 -17.06 5.94 17.16
C TYR A 484 -18.35 6.31 17.86
N ASP A 485 -19.47 5.79 17.37
CA ASP A 485 -20.77 5.94 18.03
C ASP A 485 -20.74 5.37 19.46
N VAL A 486 -20.05 4.23 19.64
CA VAL A 486 -19.78 3.62 20.94
C VAL A 486 -18.31 3.83 21.31
N GLY A 487 -18.06 4.67 22.33
CA GLY A 487 -16.71 4.92 22.87
C GLY A 487 -16.14 6.31 22.58
N GLY A 488 -16.82 7.12 21.76
CA GLY A 488 -16.50 8.53 21.56
C GLY A 488 -15.28 8.78 20.67
N THR A 489 -14.56 9.87 20.96
CA THR A 489 -13.44 10.30 20.14
C THR A 489 -12.13 9.61 20.53
N GLY A 490 -11.31 9.34 19.53
CA GLY A 490 -10.04 8.64 19.70
C GLY A 490 -9.13 8.76 18.50
N MET A 491 -8.17 7.84 18.43
CA MET A 491 -7.16 7.75 17.39
C MET A 491 -7.11 6.34 16.83
N MET A 492 -7.04 6.23 15.51
CA MET A 492 -6.80 5.00 14.78
C MET A 492 -5.47 5.10 14.05
N LEU A 493 -4.65 4.05 14.17
CA LEU A 493 -3.40 3.86 13.46
C LEU A 493 -3.53 2.61 12.58
N GLU A 494 -3.27 2.74 11.29
CA GLU A 494 -3.28 1.63 10.33
C GLU A 494 -1.92 1.57 9.62
N GLY A 495 -1.27 0.41 9.68
CA GLY A 495 -0.04 0.13 8.96
C GLY A 495 -0.30 -0.95 7.92
N SER A 496 0.23 -0.77 6.72
CA SER A 496 0.19 -1.78 5.67
C SER A 496 1.56 -1.93 5.03
N GLY A 497 1.91 -3.17 4.68
CA GLY A 497 3.16 -3.52 4.00
C GLY A 497 2.90 -4.56 2.92
N SER A 498 3.43 -4.36 1.73
CA SER A 498 3.20 -5.17 0.55
C SER A 498 4.33 -6.18 0.31
N SER A 499 3.97 -7.29 -0.29
CA SER A 499 4.89 -8.29 -0.84
C SER A 499 4.78 -8.26 -2.36
N HIS A 500 5.84 -8.67 -3.06
CA HIS A 500 5.90 -8.71 -4.52
C HIS A 500 4.80 -9.58 -5.17
N SER A 501 4.13 -10.44 -4.40
CA SER A 501 3.09 -11.37 -4.88
C SER A 501 1.66 -10.80 -4.97
N ARG A 502 1.50 -9.47 -5.00
CA ARG A 502 0.19 -8.77 -4.89
C ARG A 502 -0.54 -9.01 -3.57
N PHE A 503 0.19 -9.52 -2.58
CA PHE A 503 -0.29 -9.63 -1.22
C PHE A 503 0.18 -8.41 -0.44
N HIS A 504 -0.64 -7.97 0.51
CA HIS A 504 -0.25 -7.00 1.52
C HIS A 504 -0.72 -7.46 2.88
N TYR A 505 0.02 -7.07 3.90
CA TYR A 505 -0.28 -7.27 5.31
C TYR A 505 -0.82 -5.97 5.86
N ILE A 506 -1.84 -6.04 6.71
CA ILE A 506 -2.48 -4.88 7.30
C ILE A 506 -2.60 -5.09 8.81
N GLY A 507 -2.29 -4.04 9.57
CA GLY A 507 -2.51 -3.96 11.00
C GLY A 507 -3.21 -2.65 11.33
N ARG A 508 -4.25 -2.69 12.15
CA ARG A 508 -5.04 -1.53 12.57
C ARG A 508 -5.18 -1.55 14.10
N ILE A 509 -4.99 -0.41 14.73
CA ILE A 509 -5.16 -0.21 16.17
C ILE A 509 -6.01 1.05 16.36
N GLY A 510 -7.16 0.92 17.00
CA GLY A 510 -8.03 2.03 17.39
C GLY A 510 -8.07 2.16 18.90
N VAL A 511 -7.93 3.38 19.43
CA VAL A 511 -8.00 3.67 20.86
C VAL A 511 -8.83 4.93 21.08
N THR A 512 -9.92 4.78 21.83
CA THR A 512 -10.74 5.88 22.35
C THR A 512 -10.72 5.87 23.88
N GLY A 513 -11.55 6.70 24.51
CA GLY A 513 -11.68 6.69 25.97
C GLY A 513 -12.17 5.34 26.51
N ASN A 514 -13.17 4.73 25.86
CA ASN A 514 -13.87 3.56 26.39
C ASN A 514 -13.88 2.37 25.40
N TYR A 515 -13.22 2.50 24.25
CA TYR A 515 -13.17 1.48 23.20
C TYR A 515 -11.75 1.30 22.69
N GLN A 516 -11.32 0.05 22.56
CA GLN A 516 -10.02 -0.32 22.00
C GLN A 516 -10.22 -1.44 20.99
N GLU A 517 -9.63 -1.30 19.81
CA GLU A 517 -9.65 -2.32 18.77
C GLU A 517 -8.25 -2.59 18.22
N LEU A 518 -8.02 -3.84 17.85
CA LEU A 518 -6.84 -4.35 17.20
C LEU A 518 -7.29 -5.28 16.07
N MET A 519 -6.84 -5.01 14.86
CA MET A 519 -7.05 -5.88 13.71
C MET A 519 -5.70 -6.19 13.07
N ALA A 520 -5.49 -7.46 12.74
CA ALA A 520 -4.33 -7.91 12.02
C ALA A 520 -4.75 -8.87 10.91
N GLY A 521 -4.25 -8.66 9.71
CA GLY A 521 -4.65 -9.44 8.56
C GLY A 521 -3.77 -9.22 7.34
N GLY A 522 -4.31 -9.60 6.20
CA GLY A 522 -3.71 -9.34 4.92
C GLY A 522 -4.74 -9.36 3.82
N GLY A 523 -4.31 -9.05 2.61
CA GLY A 523 -5.17 -9.05 1.47
C GLY A 523 -4.42 -9.25 0.17
N TYR A 524 -5.19 -9.60 -0.85
CA TYR A 524 -4.73 -9.75 -2.21
C TYR A 524 -5.34 -8.63 -3.06
N TYR A 525 -4.52 -7.97 -3.88
CA TYR A 525 -5.01 -6.92 -4.77
C TYR A 525 -4.78 -7.26 -6.24
N LEU A 526 -5.65 -6.73 -7.10
CA LEU A 526 -5.58 -6.89 -8.54
C LEU A 526 -5.90 -5.57 -9.24
N THR A 527 -4.93 -5.08 -10.00
CA THR A 527 -5.08 -3.94 -10.91
C THR A 527 -5.06 -4.48 -12.34
N PRO A 528 -6.22 -4.55 -13.05
CA PRO A 528 -6.25 -5.04 -14.42
C PRO A 528 -5.37 -4.19 -15.33
N ALA A 529 -4.61 -4.81 -16.24
CA ALA A 529 -3.74 -4.09 -17.17
C ALA A 529 -4.51 -3.12 -18.10
N SER A 530 -5.79 -3.42 -18.35
CA SER A 530 -6.70 -2.58 -19.12
C SER A 530 -7.35 -1.45 -18.32
N ALA A 531 -7.15 -1.39 -17.01
CA ALA A 531 -7.75 -0.39 -16.11
C ALA A 531 -6.78 -0.09 -14.96
N ASP A 532 -5.67 0.59 -15.26
CA ASP A 532 -4.61 0.92 -14.29
C ASP A 532 -5.08 1.85 -13.15
N ARG A 533 -6.20 2.56 -13.36
CA ARG A 533 -6.89 3.38 -12.37
C ARG A 533 -7.75 2.60 -11.39
N PHE A 534 -8.04 1.34 -11.66
CA PHE A 534 -8.98 0.54 -10.88
C PHE A 534 -8.27 -0.64 -10.23
N THR A 535 -8.38 -0.76 -8.91
CA THR A 535 -7.80 -1.88 -8.17
C THR A 535 -8.84 -2.51 -7.27
N VAL A 536 -8.97 -3.83 -7.36
CA VAL A 536 -9.80 -4.63 -6.45
C VAL A 536 -8.91 -5.17 -5.35
N VAL A 537 -9.39 -5.19 -4.12
CA VAL A 537 -8.68 -5.67 -2.95
C VAL A 537 -9.60 -6.62 -2.17
N LEU A 538 -9.14 -7.83 -1.94
CA LEU A 538 -9.75 -8.78 -1.02
C LEU A 538 -8.93 -8.80 0.26
N LEU A 539 -9.60 -8.72 1.41
CA LEU A 539 -9.00 -8.58 2.73
C LEU A 539 -9.53 -9.69 3.63
N ALA A 540 -8.66 -10.23 4.48
CA ALA A 540 -9.03 -11.15 5.54
C ALA A 540 -8.15 -10.89 6.77
N GLY A 541 -8.71 -10.98 7.96
CA GLY A 541 -7.99 -10.72 9.20
C GLY A 541 -8.66 -11.29 10.43
N VAL A 542 -8.02 -11.06 11.57
CA VAL A 542 -8.54 -11.33 12.90
C VAL A 542 -8.66 -9.99 13.62
N GLU A 543 -9.78 -9.81 14.31
CA GLU A 543 -10.09 -8.62 15.09
C GLU A 543 -10.20 -8.99 16.56
N TYR A 544 -9.76 -8.08 17.41
CA TYR A 544 -9.92 -8.13 18.85
C TYR A 544 -10.33 -6.73 19.28
N GLY A 545 -11.27 -6.63 20.21
CA GLY A 545 -11.54 -5.36 20.83
C GLY A 545 -12.16 -5.53 22.21
N ASN A 546 -12.09 -4.42 22.93
CA ASN A 546 -12.49 -4.31 24.32
C ASN A 546 -13.26 -3.00 24.48
N PHE A 547 -14.46 -3.07 25.04
CA PHE A 547 -15.22 -1.89 25.44
C PHE A 547 -15.58 -1.92 26.91
N GLU A 548 -15.49 -0.74 27.50
CA GLU A 548 -15.96 -0.47 28.84
C GLU A 548 -17.27 0.32 28.72
N LEU A 549 -18.38 -0.34 28.99
CA LEU A 549 -19.68 0.34 29.10
C LEU A 549 -19.81 0.83 30.53
N VAL A 550 -19.62 2.13 30.74
CA VAL A 550 -19.96 2.82 31.99
C VAL A 550 -21.29 3.51 31.80
N ASP A 551 -22.29 3.15 32.60
CA ASP A 551 -23.54 3.92 32.68
C ASP A 551 -23.26 5.23 33.42
N ASP A 552 -23.38 6.36 32.71
CA ASP A 552 -23.20 7.71 33.27
C ASP A 552 -24.12 7.97 34.48
N THR A 553 -25.27 7.31 34.55
CA THR A 553 -26.22 7.46 35.67
C THR A 553 -25.88 6.56 36.84
N SER A 554 -25.16 5.47 36.60
CA SER A 554 -24.85 4.44 37.58
C SER A 554 -23.43 3.88 37.35
N PRO A 555 -22.36 4.60 37.75
CA PRO A 555 -20.98 4.16 37.53
C PRO A 555 -20.60 2.85 38.25
N ALA A 556 -21.49 2.33 39.10
CA ALA A 556 -21.36 1.00 39.70
C ALA A 556 -21.68 -0.16 38.73
N LEU A 557 -22.35 0.13 37.61
CA LEU A 557 -22.61 -0.79 36.50
C LEU A 557 -21.59 -0.51 35.39
N ALA A 558 -20.35 -0.89 35.63
CA ALA A 558 -19.34 -1.01 34.59
C ALA A 558 -19.33 -2.45 34.09
N VAL A 559 -19.45 -2.65 32.77
CA VAL A 559 -19.32 -3.97 32.17
C VAL A 559 -18.20 -3.95 31.13
N ASP A 560 -17.17 -4.73 31.41
CA ASP A 560 -16.09 -5.01 30.47
C ASP A 560 -16.54 -6.10 29.51
N PHE A 561 -16.52 -5.80 28.22
CA PHE A 561 -16.74 -6.79 27.17
C PHE A 561 -15.54 -6.82 26.25
N ASN A 562 -15.03 -8.01 26.04
CA ASN A 562 -14.03 -8.30 25.03
C ASN A 562 -14.55 -9.36 24.07
N ASP A 563 -14.17 -9.25 22.81
CA ASP A 563 -14.50 -10.24 21.79
C ASP A 563 -13.36 -10.38 20.77
N THR A 564 -13.36 -11.50 20.05
CA THR A 564 -12.45 -11.78 18.94
C THR A 564 -13.25 -12.24 17.74
N GLY A 565 -13.00 -11.63 16.59
CA GLY A 565 -13.70 -11.92 15.35
C GLY A 565 -12.78 -12.25 14.18
N ILE A 566 -13.36 -12.79 13.12
CA ILE A 566 -12.75 -12.82 11.80
C ILE A 566 -13.30 -11.65 10.98
N PHE A 567 -12.41 -10.99 10.24
CA PHE A 567 -12.77 -9.95 9.28
C PHE A 567 -12.60 -10.49 7.87
N LEU A 568 -13.59 -10.25 7.01
CA LEU A 568 -13.52 -10.47 5.57
C LEU A 568 -13.99 -9.22 4.85
N GLY A 569 -13.20 -8.72 3.90
CA GLY A 569 -13.51 -7.50 3.17
C GLY A 569 -13.26 -7.61 1.69
N ALA A 570 -14.08 -6.92 0.90
CA ALA A 570 -13.84 -6.69 -0.51
C ALA A 570 -13.95 -5.18 -0.77
N SER A 571 -12.92 -4.59 -1.37
CA SER A 571 -12.90 -3.17 -1.68
C SER A 571 -12.36 -2.89 -3.07
N SER A 572 -12.65 -1.70 -3.55
CA SER A 572 -12.10 -1.15 -4.77
C SER A 572 -11.45 0.20 -4.50
N ARG A 573 -10.40 0.50 -5.25
CA ARG A 573 -9.72 1.79 -5.30
C ARG A 573 -9.79 2.32 -6.72
N VAL A 574 -10.17 3.60 -6.86
CA VAL A 574 -10.29 4.29 -8.14
C VAL A 574 -9.50 5.58 -8.09
N VAL A 575 -8.45 5.67 -8.90
CA VAL A 575 -7.66 6.90 -9.06
C VAL A 575 -8.43 7.84 -9.99
N ILE A 576 -8.93 8.96 -9.47
CA ILE A 576 -9.74 9.94 -10.23
C ILE A 576 -8.86 10.92 -11.01
N ASN A 577 -7.74 11.32 -10.43
CA ASN A 577 -6.71 12.11 -11.09
C ASN A 577 -5.37 11.95 -10.36
N SER A 578 -4.35 12.73 -10.72
CA SER A 578 -3.03 12.66 -10.10
C SER A 578 -2.99 13.04 -8.61
N GLN A 579 -4.05 13.67 -8.10
CA GLN A 579 -4.15 14.16 -6.73
C GLN A 579 -5.28 13.51 -5.93
N PHE A 580 -6.16 12.72 -6.54
CA PHE A 580 -7.36 12.22 -5.88
C PHE A 580 -7.64 10.75 -6.19
N GLU A 581 -7.84 9.97 -5.13
CA GLU A 581 -8.22 8.56 -5.16
C GLU A 581 -9.45 8.33 -4.28
N LEU A 582 -10.34 7.45 -4.71
CA LEU A 582 -11.51 7.00 -3.95
C LEU A 582 -11.36 5.52 -3.60
N LYS A 583 -11.70 5.15 -2.37
CA LYS A 583 -11.80 3.77 -1.91
C LYS A 583 -13.23 3.51 -1.44
N ALA A 584 -13.79 2.37 -1.80
CA ALA A 584 -15.07 1.90 -1.27
C ALA A 584 -15.08 0.38 -1.21
N GLY A 585 -15.71 -0.19 -0.19
CA GLY A 585 -15.78 -1.62 0.01
C GLY A 585 -16.87 -2.04 0.96
N VAL A 586 -17.11 -3.34 0.98
CA VAL A 586 -17.99 -4.01 1.93
C VAL A 586 -17.18 -5.00 2.72
N GLY A 587 -17.54 -5.18 3.98
CA GLY A 587 -16.91 -6.12 4.88
C GLY A 587 -17.95 -6.90 5.65
N TYR A 588 -17.50 -8.00 6.23
CA TYR A 588 -18.19 -8.74 7.27
C TYR A 588 -17.19 -8.94 8.39
N SER A 589 -17.56 -8.51 9.59
CA SER A 589 -16.85 -8.91 10.79
C SER A 589 -17.69 -9.93 11.53
N SER A 590 -17.05 -10.92 12.16
CA SER A 590 -17.71 -11.76 13.15
C SER A 590 -17.52 -11.24 14.59
N PHE A 591 -16.88 -10.09 14.73
CA PHE A 591 -16.75 -9.35 15.97
C PHE A 591 -18.14 -8.85 16.40
N PHE A 592 -18.51 -9.03 17.67
CA PHE A 592 -19.78 -8.63 18.27
C PHE A 592 -21.03 -8.95 17.43
N GLU A 593 -21.48 -10.21 17.53
CA GLU A 593 -22.66 -10.78 16.84
C GLU A 593 -22.53 -10.92 15.32
N GLY A 594 -21.61 -10.17 14.74
CA GLY A 594 -21.09 -10.33 13.41
C GLY A 594 -21.95 -9.66 12.34
N ASP A 595 -21.55 -8.45 11.98
CA ASP A 595 -22.30 -7.58 11.08
C ASP A 595 -21.59 -7.32 9.75
N ALA A 596 -22.43 -7.03 8.76
CA ALA A 596 -21.96 -6.49 7.50
C ALA A 596 -21.68 -4.99 7.66
N MET A 597 -20.59 -4.53 7.09
CA MET A 597 -20.19 -3.12 7.10
C MET A 597 -19.94 -2.61 5.69
N LEU A 598 -20.18 -1.32 5.51
CA LEU A 598 -19.80 -0.54 4.34
C LEU A 598 -18.69 0.42 4.76
N PHE A 599 -17.57 0.44 4.04
CA PHE A 599 -16.49 1.36 4.33
C PHE A 599 -16.01 2.07 3.07
N GLY A 600 -15.53 3.29 3.21
CA GLY A 600 -15.03 4.07 2.09
C GLY A 600 -14.25 5.29 2.52
N GLY A 601 -13.71 6.01 1.54
CA GLY A 601 -12.90 7.18 1.81
C GLY A 601 -12.34 7.87 0.57
N GLY A 602 -11.93 9.12 0.74
CA GLY A 602 -11.22 9.91 -0.27
C GLY A 602 -9.79 10.18 0.16
N TYR A 603 -8.86 10.17 -0.79
CA TYR A 603 -7.44 10.35 -0.58
C TYR A 603 -6.96 11.49 -1.46
N PHE A 604 -6.46 12.56 -0.84
CA PHE A 604 -5.90 13.71 -1.52
C PHE A 604 -4.37 13.71 -1.40
N HIS A 605 -3.67 13.46 -2.51
CA HIS A 605 -2.22 13.39 -2.55
C HIS A 605 -1.60 14.78 -2.45
N MET A 606 -1.13 15.14 -1.25
CA MET A 606 -0.43 16.41 -1.01
C MET A 606 1.00 16.36 -1.57
N THR A 607 1.66 15.21 -1.40
CA THR A 607 3.02 14.96 -1.90
C THR A 607 3.16 13.53 -2.42
N ARG A 608 4.38 13.13 -2.81
CA ARG A 608 4.65 11.73 -3.15
C ARG A 608 4.58 10.78 -1.96
N GLN A 609 4.70 11.27 -0.74
CA GLN A 609 4.75 10.43 0.46
C GLN A 609 3.64 10.75 1.45
N LEU A 610 2.76 11.71 1.16
CA LEU A 610 1.77 12.18 2.13
C LEU A 610 0.42 12.46 1.45
N ASP A 611 -0.62 11.85 2.00
CA ASP A 611 -2.01 12.10 1.66
C ASP A 611 -2.79 12.67 2.84
N LEU A 612 -3.75 13.54 2.53
CA LEU A 612 -4.87 13.85 3.41
C LEU A 612 -5.98 12.85 3.13
N VAL A 613 -6.49 12.19 4.17
CA VAL A 613 -7.45 11.08 4.05
C VAL A 613 -8.76 11.44 4.72
N THR A 614 -9.88 11.10 4.08
CA THR A 614 -11.18 11.02 4.74
C THR A 614 -11.65 9.58 4.67
N ARG A 615 -12.19 9.04 5.77
CA ARG A 615 -12.67 7.67 5.86
C ARG A 615 -14.00 7.63 6.59
N PHE A 616 -14.89 6.75 6.13
CA PHE A 616 -16.10 6.38 6.83
C PHE A 616 -16.25 4.85 6.89
N GLU A 617 -16.91 4.37 7.94
CA GLU A 617 -17.34 2.98 8.16
C GLU A 617 -18.79 3.05 8.67
N VAL A 618 -19.67 2.20 8.16
CA VAL A 618 -21.08 2.13 8.57
C VAL A 618 -21.44 0.66 8.76
N GLY A 619 -22.00 0.30 9.91
CA GLY A 619 -22.34 -1.10 10.23
C GLY A 619 -22.37 -1.38 11.72
N ASP A 620 -21.32 -2.02 12.24
CA ASP A 620 -21.16 -2.37 13.67
C ASP A 620 -20.87 -1.12 14.51
N ASN A 621 -19.84 -0.38 14.11
CA ASN A 621 -19.43 0.86 14.74
C ASN A 621 -19.20 1.92 13.68
N ASP A 622 -20.17 2.84 13.56
CA ASP A 622 -20.09 3.93 12.62
C ASP A 622 -18.87 4.80 12.94
N LEU A 623 -18.05 5.04 11.93
CA LEU A 623 -16.81 5.79 12.04
C LEU A 623 -16.79 6.87 10.97
N LEU A 624 -16.37 8.07 11.36
CA LEU A 624 -15.97 9.13 10.45
C LEU A 624 -14.64 9.71 10.93
N GLY A 625 -13.65 9.78 10.02
CA GLY A 625 -12.32 10.26 10.34
C GLY A 625 -11.71 11.09 9.22
N ILE A 626 -10.91 12.10 9.60
CA ILE A 626 -10.09 12.90 8.69
C ILE A 626 -8.66 12.85 9.20
N GLY A 627 -7.79 12.16 8.46
CA GLY A 627 -6.44 11.82 8.89
C GLY A 627 -5.39 12.08 7.84
N VAL A 628 -4.21 11.51 8.07
CA VAL A 628 -3.08 11.57 7.14
C VAL A 628 -2.54 10.18 6.88
N ARG A 629 -2.06 9.94 5.66
CA ARG A 629 -1.39 8.70 5.27
C ARG A 629 0.01 9.01 4.74
N PHE A 630 1.01 8.32 5.27
CA PHE A 630 2.40 8.39 4.86
C PHE A 630 2.80 7.11 4.10
N TYR A 631 3.44 7.25 2.95
CA TYR A 631 3.98 6.11 2.17
C TYR A 631 5.50 6.01 2.37
N TYR A 632 6.00 4.79 2.59
CA TYR A 632 7.42 4.53 2.86
C TYR A 632 8.09 3.67 1.78
#